data_AF-A0A538Q8X7-F1
#
_entry.id   AF-A0A538Q8X7-F1
#
_cell.length_a   1.000
_cell.length_b   1.000
_cell.length_c   1.000
_cell.angle_alpha   90.00
_cell.angle_beta   90.00
_cell.angle_gamma   90.00
#
_symmetry.space_group_name_H-M   'P 1'
#
loop_
_entity.id
_entity.type
_entity.pdbx_description
1 polymer ?
#
loop_
_entity_poly.entity_id
_entity_poly.type
_entity_poly.pdbx_seq_one_letter_code
_entity_poly.pdbx_strand_id
1 'polypeptide(L)'
;MTGEPARPVTYQRVEQLAARVLWLDRYRRMLAISSAAIVAPILIARVAEVLGAEWPQIHATVLSVMLGVIVWWIIEVGLVYLTARWETEHDHLVRDRGLPRAVLRKPRVR
;
A
#
# COMPACT_ATOMS: atom_id res chain seq x y z
N MET A 1 22.56 8.00 -38.55
CA MET A 1 22.37 6.98 -37.50
C MET A 1 22.65 7.63 -36.16
N THR A 2 21.64 8.29 -35.57
CA THR A 2 21.74 8.96 -34.27
C THR A 2 21.35 7.95 -33.20
N GLY A 3 22.35 7.35 -32.56
CA GLY A 3 22.15 6.58 -31.34
C GLY A 3 21.71 7.54 -30.24
N GLU A 4 20.43 7.54 -29.91
CA GLU A 4 19.96 8.17 -28.67
C GLU A 4 20.65 7.46 -27.50
N PRO A 5 21.34 8.18 -26.60
CA PRO A 5 21.84 7.60 -25.38
C PRO A 5 20.62 7.25 -24.51
N ALA A 6 20.23 5.97 -24.52
CA ALA A 6 19.23 5.45 -23.59
C ALA A 6 19.67 5.83 -22.16
N ARG A 7 18.82 6.61 -21.49
CA ARG A 7 19.18 7.47 -20.36
C ARG A 7 19.61 6.63 -19.14
N PRO A 8 20.86 6.76 -18.64
CA PRO A 8 21.32 6.04 -17.44
C PRO A 8 20.48 6.37 -16.18
N VAL A 9 19.82 7.53 -16.18
CA VAL A 9 18.93 8.00 -15.09
C VAL A 9 17.69 7.11 -14.93
N THR A 10 17.17 6.51 -16.00
CA THR A 10 15.95 5.68 -15.93
C THR A 10 16.25 4.35 -15.24
N TYR A 11 17.36 3.69 -15.59
CA TYR A 11 17.80 2.44 -14.95
C TYR A 11 18.04 2.60 -13.45
N GLN A 12 18.72 3.68 -13.04
CA GLN A 12 18.96 3.95 -11.61
C GLN A 12 17.65 4.16 -10.82
N ARG A 13 16.65 4.81 -11.41
CA ARG A 13 15.33 5.00 -10.78
C ARG A 13 14.56 3.69 -10.66
N VAL A 14 14.61 2.86 -11.70
CA VAL A 14 13.98 1.53 -11.73
C VAL A 14 14.56 0.61 -10.65
N GLU A 15 15.88 0.57 -10.50
CA GLU A 15 16.57 -0.21 -9.46
C GLU A 15 16.23 0.27 -8.05
N GLN A 16 16.22 1.59 -7.83
CA GLN A 16 15.81 2.16 -6.54
C GLN A 16 14.37 1.78 -6.18
N LEU A 17 13.47 1.74 -7.17
CA LEU A 17 12.07 1.42 -6.94
C LEU A 17 11.87 -0.09 -6.68
N ALA A 18 12.59 -0.95 -7.40
CA ALA A 18 12.63 -2.39 -7.13
C ALA A 18 13.17 -2.71 -5.73
N ALA A 19 14.24 -2.03 -5.31
CA ALA A 19 14.79 -2.17 -3.97
C ALA A 19 13.80 -1.76 -2.88
N ARG A 20 13.01 -0.70 -3.11
CA ARG A 20 11.96 -0.25 -2.18
C ARG A 20 10.81 -1.25 -2.08
N VAL A 21 10.37 -1.83 -3.19
CA VAL A 21 9.32 -2.87 -3.22
C VAL A 21 9.78 -4.11 -2.44
N LEU A 22 10.98 -4.61 -2.73
CA LEU A 22 11.57 -5.77 -2.03
C LEU A 22 11.76 -5.52 -0.53
N TRP A 23 12.19 -4.31 -0.17
CA TRP A 23 12.31 -3.91 1.23
C TRP A 23 10.94 -3.88 1.92
N LEU A 24 9.95 -3.24 1.30
CA LEU A 24 8.62 -3.13 1.88
C LEU A 24 7.97 -4.49 2.04
N ASP A 25 8.08 -5.37 1.05
CA ASP A 25 7.51 -6.72 1.14
C ASP A 25 8.16 -7.53 2.28
N ARG A 26 9.50 -7.44 2.41
CA ARG A 26 10.24 -8.09 3.50
C ARG A 26 9.85 -7.57 4.88
N TYR A 27 9.64 -6.27 5.03
CA TYR A 27 9.36 -5.63 6.32
C TYR A 27 7.87 -5.35 6.56
N ARG A 28 6.97 -5.72 5.63
CA ARG A 28 5.54 -5.39 5.66
C ARG A 28 4.88 -5.74 6.98
N ARG A 29 5.09 -6.97 7.44
CA ARG A 29 4.49 -7.49 8.68
C ARG A 29 5.02 -6.77 9.91
N MET A 30 6.31 -6.44 9.92
CA MET A 30 6.95 -5.75 11.04
C MET A 30 6.48 -4.29 11.10
N LEU A 31 6.34 -3.61 9.96
CA LEU A 31 5.75 -2.27 9.86
C LEU A 31 4.29 -2.28 10.28
N ALA A 32 3.49 -3.25 9.81
CA ALA A 32 2.09 -3.38 10.20
C ALA A 32 1.94 -3.53 11.73
N ILE A 33 2.72 -4.42 12.34
CA ILE A 33 2.73 -4.61 13.80
C ILE A 33 3.14 -3.32 14.52
N SER A 34 4.22 -2.67 14.06
CA SER A 34 4.76 -1.47 14.72
C SER A 34 3.76 -0.30 14.63
N SER A 35 3.16 -0.08 13.48
CA SER A 35 2.12 0.93 13.28
C SER A 35 0.86 0.61 14.10
N ALA A 36 0.41 -0.65 14.13
CA ALA A 36 -0.75 -1.05 14.92
C ALA A 36 -0.50 -0.87 16.43
N ALA A 37 0.70 -1.21 16.91
CA ALA A 37 1.09 -1.04 18.30
C ALA A 37 1.12 0.43 18.76
N ILE A 38 1.30 1.38 17.85
CA ILE A 38 1.28 2.83 18.15
C ILE A 38 -0.14 3.39 18.00
N VAL A 39 -0.82 3.06 16.89
CA VAL A 39 -2.12 3.66 16.55
C VAL A 39 -3.25 3.10 17.43
N ALA A 40 -3.23 1.79 17.75
CA ALA A 40 -4.29 1.18 18.54
C ALA A 40 -4.41 1.76 19.95
N PRO A 41 -3.34 1.93 20.76
CA PRO A 41 -3.44 2.56 22.07
C PRO A 41 -3.96 4.00 22.02
N ILE A 42 -3.55 4.79 21.02
CA ILE A 42 -4.02 6.18 20.85
C ILE A 42 -5.54 6.17 20.59
N LEU A 43 -6.00 5.33 19.68
CA LEU A 43 -7.43 5.24 19.36
C LEU A 43 -8.26 4.71 20.53
N ILE A 44 -7.75 3.71 21.27
CA ILE A 44 -8.41 3.20 22.49
C ILE A 44 -8.55 4.32 23.52
N ALA A 45 -7.49 5.12 23.74
CA ALA A 45 -7.54 6.26 24.66
C ALA A 45 -8.59 7.30 24.23
N ARG A 46 -8.67 7.61 22.92
CA ARG A 46 -9.69 8.54 22.39
C ARG A 46 -11.11 8.00 22.49
N VAL A 47 -11.30 6.70 22.27
CA VAL A 47 -12.60 6.06 22.46
C VAL A 47 -13.03 6.18 23.93
N ALA A 48 -12.13 5.92 24.88
CA ALA A 48 -12.46 6.09 26.31
C ALA A 48 -12.90 7.52 26.67
N GLU A 49 -12.32 8.54 26.04
CA GLU A 49 -12.74 9.95 26.20
C GLU A 49 -14.16 10.21 25.63
N VAL A 50 -14.52 9.59 24.51
CA VAL A 50 -15.80 9.81 23.82
C VAL A 50 -16.96 9.03 24.43
N LEU A 51 -16.71 7.81 24.89
CA LEU A 51 -17.75 6.90 25.39
C LEU A 51 -18.24 7.27 26.80
N GLY A 52 -17.45 8.03 27.57
CA GLY A 52 -17.81 8.46 28.93
C GLY A 52 -17.74 7.33 29.97
N ALA A 53 -17.64 7.70 31.25
CA ALA A 53 -17.35 6.78 32.35
C ALA A 53 -18.48 5.78 32.67
N GLU A 54 -19.70 5.99 32.17
CA GLU A 54 -20.86 5.15 32.45
C GLU A 54 -21.01 3.95 31.50
N TRP A 55 -20.13 3.83 30.50
CA TRP A 55 -20.21 2.74 29.54
C TRP A 55 -19.78 1.41 30.20
N PRO A 56 -20.58 0.32 30.09
CA PRO A 56 -20.23 -0.97 30.67
C PRO A 56 -18.87 -1.48 30.18
N GLN A 57 -18.00 -1.85 31.12
CA GLN A 57 -16.60 -2.20 30.87
C GLN A 57 -16.39 -3.31 29.83
N ILE A 58 -17.27 -4.32 29.81
CA ILE A 58 -17.24 -5.41 28.82
C ILE A 58 -17.39 -4.87 27.39
N HIS A 59 -18.29 -3.92 27.16
CA HIS A 59 -18.51 -3.35 25.84
C HIS A 59 -17.32 -2.50 25.41
N ALA A 60 -16.72 -1.74 26.32
CA ALA A 60 -15.52 -0.96 26.05
C ALA A 60 -14.33 -1.86 25.68
N THR A 61 -14.14 -2.99 26.36
CA THR A 61 -13.08 -3.96 26.03
C THR A 61 -13.31 -4.60 24.67
N VAL A 62 -14.52 -5.08 24.38
CA VAL A 62 -14.85 -5.68 23.07
C VAL A 62 -14.64 -4.68 21.94
N LEU A 63 -15.11 -3.45 22.11
CA LEU A 63 -14.98 -2.40 21.11
C LEU A 63 -13.51 -2.00 20.90
N SER A 64 -12.71 -1.98 21.96
CA SER A 64 -11.26 -1.74 21.87
C SER A 64 -10.53 -2.82 21.07
N VAL A 65 -10.87 -4.10 21.30
CA VAL A 65 -10.30 -5.23 20.55
C VAL A 65 -10.71 -5.15 19.07
N MET A 66 -11.99 -4.92 18.79
CA MET A 66 -12.49 -4.77 17.41
C MET A 66 -11.80 -3.61 16.69
N LEU A 67 -11.64 -2.47 17.38
CA LEU A 67 -10.95 -1.31 16.83
C LEU A 67 -9.48 -1.62 16.52
N GLY A 68 -8.78 -2.32 17.42
CA GLY A 68 -7.41 -2.78 17.19
C GLY A 68 -7.28 -3.66 15.94
N VAL A 69 -8.23 -4.59 15.74
CA VAL A 69 -8.27 -5.45 14.55
C VAL A 69 -8.55 -4.66 13.27
N ILE A 70 -9.50 -3.72 13.31
CA ILE A 70 -9.81 -2.85 12.16
C ILE A 70 -8.60 -2.00 11.77
N VAL A 71 -7.94 -1.40 12.75
CA VAL A 71 -6.75 -0.57 12.54
C VAL A 71 -5.62 -1.39 11.93
N TRP A 72 -5.35 -2.56 12.48
CA TRP A 72 -4.38 -3.50 11.89
C TRP A 72 -4.71 -3.78 10.43
N TRP A 73 -5.97 -4.11 10.14
CA TRP A 73 -6.40 -4.47 8.80
C TRP A 73 -6.25 -3.31 7.81
N ILE A 74 -6.63 -2.09 8.21
CA ILE A 74 -6.45 -0.87 7.41
C ILE A 74 -4.97 -0.65 7.08
N ILE A 75 -4.08 -0.84 8.06
CA ILE A 75 -2.64 -0.70 7.86
C ILE A 75 -2.13 -1.74 6.86
N GLU A 76 -2.52 -3.02 6.99
CA GLU A 76 -2.12 -4.05 6.04
C GLU A 76 -2.59 -3.75 4.62
N VAL A 77 -3.87 -3.38 4.45
CA VAL A 77 -4.42 -3.01 3.14
C VAL A 77 -3.70 -1.80 2.56
N GLY A 78 -3.39 -0.80 3.38
CA GLY A 78 -2.63 0.38 2.96
C GLY A 78 -1.22 0.03 2.49
N LEU A 79 -0.53 -0.88 3.19
CA LEU A 79 0.79 -1.36 2.79
C LEU A 79 0.73 -2.17 1.49
N VAL A 80 -0.26 -3.05 1.32
CA VAL A 80 -0.47 -3.79 0.07
C VAL A 80 -0.76 -2.85 -1.09
N TYR A 81 -1.61 -1.84 -0.87
CA TYR A 81 -1.88 -0.81 -1.88
C TYR A 81 -0.62 -0.03 -2.26
N LEU A 82 0.23 0.32 -1.29
CA LEU A 82 1.50 1.00 -1.55
C LEU A 82 2.43 0.14 -2.40
N THR A 83 2.56 -1.15 -2.08
CA THR A 83 3.32 -2.11 -2.90
C THR A 83 2.77 -2.17 -4.32
N ALA A 84 1.46 -2.36 -4.50
CA ALA A 84 0.83 -2.44 -5.81
C ALA A 84 1.01 -1.15 -6.64
N ARG A 85 0.97 0.02 -5.97
CA ARG A 85 1.23 1.31 -6.62
C ARG A 85 2.66 1.41 -7.11
N TRP A 86 3.63 1.01 -6.30
CA TRP A 86 5.03 1.00 -6.71
C TRP A 86 5.31 -0.02 -7.81
N GLU A 87 4.70 -1.20 -7.79
CA GLU A 87 4.80 -2.15 -8.90
C GLU A 87 4.24 -1.57 -10.20
N THR A 88 3.13 -0.83 -10.13
CA THR A 88 2.55 -0.14 -11.28
C THR A 88 3.47 0.96 -11.82
N GLU A 89 4.08 1.75 -10.92
CA GLU A 89 5.08 2.77 -11.29
C GLU A 89 6.35 2.13 -11.87
N HIS A 90 6.77 0.97 -11.34
CA HIS A 90 7.89 0.19 -11.88
C HIS A 90 7.59 -0.30 -13.29
N ASP A 91 6.43 -0.92 -13.54
CA ASP A 91 6.05 -1.40 -14.89
C ASP A 91 5.99 -0.24 -15.89
N HIS A 92 5.47 0.92 -15.48
CA HIS A 92 5.43 2.12 -16.30
C HIS A 92 6.84 2.65 -16.64
N LEU A 93 7.80 2.57 -15.72
CA LEU A 93 9.17 3.04 -15.93
C LEU A 93 10.04 2.03 -16.71
N VAL A 94 9.78 0.72 -16.56
CA VAL A 94 10.49 -0.35 -17.29
C VAL A 94 10.00 -0.46 -18.73
N ARG A 95 8.73 -0.15 -19.00
CA ARG A 95 8.19 -0.08 -20.36
C ARG A 95 8.61 1.21 -21.07
N ASP A 96 9.81 1.21 -21.64
CA ASP A 96 10.21 2.19 -22.68
C ASP A 96 9.48 1.97 -24.02
N ARG A 97 8.69 0.90 -24.15
CA ARG A 97 7.99 0.53 -25.38
C ARG A 97 6.51 0.73 -25.19
N GLY A 98 5.97 1.70 -25.95
CA GLY A 98 4.54 1.93 -26.09
C GLY A 98 3.81 0.59 -26.17
N LEU A 99 3.06 0.27 -25.11
CA LEU A 99 2.08 -0.78 -25.15
C LEU A 99 1.24 -0.56 -26.41
N PRO A 100 1.12 -1.55 -27.32
CA PRO A 100 0.13 -1.42 -28.38
C PRO A 100 -1.20 -1.22 -27.68
N ARG A 101 -1.83 -0.06 -27.91
CA ARG A 101 -3.22 0.21 -27.49
C ARG A 101 -3.99 -1.06 -27.77
N ALA A 102 -4.74 -1.57 -26.79
CA ALA A 102 -5.63 -2.70 -26.97
C ALA A 102 -6.38 -2.50 -28.29
N VAL A 103 -5.97 -3.23 -29.33
CA VAL A 103 -6.62 -3.13 -30.63
C VAL A 103 -7.93 -3.84 -30.38
N LEU A 104 -8.96 -3.05 -30.04
CA LEU A 104 -10.35 -3.47 -30.12
C LEU A 104 -10.51 -3.96 -31.56
N ARG A 105 -10.44 -5.28 -31.73
CA ARG A 105 -10.61 -5.95 -33.02
C ARG A 105 -12.01 -5.56 -33.47
N LYS A 106 -12.12 -4.53 -34.33
CA LYS A 106 -13.40 -4.13 -34.90
C LYS A 106 -14.04 -5.39 -35.49
N PRO A 107 -15.30 -5.70 -35.15
CA PRO A 107 -15.97 -6.83 -35.73
C PRO A 107 -16.00 -6.62 -37.24
N ARG A 108 -15.47 -7.59 -38.00
CA ARG A 108 -15.70 -7.65 -39.45
C ARG A 108 -17.19 -7.86 -39.63
N VAL A 109 -17.91 -6.78 -39.93
CA VAL A 109 -19.26 -6.86 -40.48
C VAL A 109 -19.12 -7.44 -41.87
N ARG A 110 -19.73 -8.62 -42.07
CA ARG A 110 -19.93 -9.23 -43.39
C ARG A 110 -21.18 -8.64 -44.02
#